data_AF-A0A2S7KVJ1-F1
#
_entry.id   AF-A0A2S7KVJ1-F1
#
_cell.length_a   1.000
_cell.length_b   1.000
_cell.length_c   1.000
_cell.angle_alpha   90.00
_cell.angle_beta   90.00
_cell.angle_gamma   90.00
#
_symmetry.space_group_name_H-M   'P 1'
#
loop_
_entity.id
_entity.type
_entity.pdbx_description
1 polymer ?
#
loop_
_entity_poly.entity_id
_entity_poly.type
_entity_poly.pdbx_seq_one_letter_code
_entity_poly.pdbx_strand_id
1 'polypeptide(L)'
;MKNKQFLIALLLSINGLFYSQNNKETEDYLIWTIERKLNWKDFKSIEKTKNIGVAQTAASIEIKPFRNKNKKYDYKVLSKFYKNKSWTETENSEVLIHEQLHFDIAELYARKMRKEIVLVKSKNKIVKEEDYRRIHQFLFREYLMFQNKYDIETDFSKKTETQEIWNDSILKKLINLNDYALKN
;
A
#
# COMPACT_ATOMS: atom_id res chain seq x y z
N MET A 1 -25.91 23.11 -63.84
CA MET A 1 -25.76 23.93 -62.61
C MET A 1 -26.45 23.17 -61.48
N LYS A 2 -25.89 22.73 -60.35
CA LYS A 2 -24.66 23.05 -59.61
C LYS A 2 -24.10 21.78 -58.95
N ASN A 3 -22.78 21.73 -58.90
CA ASN A 3 -21.95 20.79 -58.15
C ASN A 3 -22.03 21.00 -56.64
N LYS A 4 -21.78 19.91 -55.90
CA LYS A 4 -21.09 19.80 -54.61
C LYS A 4 -21.68 20.56 -53.41
N GLN A 5 -21.96 19.83 -52.33
CA GLN A 5 -21.04 19.77 -51.17
C GLN A 5 -21.54 18.72 -50.16
N PHE A 6 -20.66 17.77 -49.85
CA PHE A 6 -20.76 16.89 -48.68
C PHE A 6 -20.59 17.75 -47.42
N LEU A 7 -21.55 17.68 -46.51
CA LEU A 7 -21.37 18.18 -45.14
C LEU A 7 -20.69 17.08 -44.32
N ILE A 8 -19.36 17.17 -44.23
CA ILE A 8 -18.57 16.50 -43.20
C ILE A 8 -18.65 17.38 -41.96
N ALA A 9 -19.38 16.93 -40.94
CA ALA A 9 -19.32 17.53 -39.62
C ALA A 9 -18.02 17.08 -38.94
N LEU A 10 -17.02 17.97 -38.98
CA LEU A 10 -15.76 17.83 -38.26
C LEU A 10 -16.00 18.16 -36.78
N LEU A 11 -16.30 17.16 -35.95
CA LEU A 11 -16.28 17.27 -34.49
C LEU A 11 -14.83 17.13 -34.01
N LEU A 12 -14.08 18.23 -34.08
CA LEU A 12 -12.89 18.43 -33.26
C LEU A 12 -13.33 19.07 -31.95
N SER A 13 -13.32 18.31 -30.85
CA SER A 13 -13.08 18.93 -29.55
C SER A 13 -12.47 17.95 -28.54
N ILE A 14 -11.23 18.28 -28.21
CA ILE A 14 -10.60 18.19 -26.90
C ILE A 14 -10.15 16.77 -26.51
N ASN A 15 -8.92 16.49 -26.96
CA ASN A 15 -7.83 15.91 -26.18
C ASN A 15 -8.28 15.39 -24.80
N GLY A 16 -8.52 14.08 -24.73
CA GLY A 16 -8.48 13.39 -23.46
C GLY A 16 -7.16 13.73 -22.80
N LEU A 17 -7.23 14.56 -21.76
CA LEU A 17 -6.17 14.73 -20.79
C LEU A 17 -5.73 13.31 -20.43
N PHE A 18 -4.50 12.95 -20.82
CA PHE A 18 -3.82 11.79 -20.25
C PHE A 18 -3.67 12.10 -18.77
N TYR A 19 -4.69 11.76 -17.98
CA TYR A 19 -4.52 11.58 -16.55
C TYR A 19 -3.47 10.49 -16.43
N SER A 20 -2.26 10.89 -16.01
CA SER A 20 -1.30 9.95 -15.46
C SER A 20 -1.98 9.32 -14.26
N GLN A 21 -2.66 8.20 -14.49
CA GLN A 21 -3.30 7.41 -13.46
C GLN A 21 -2.18 6.77 -12.63
N ASN A 22 -1.70 7.52 -11.64
CA ASN A 22 -1.12 6.95 -10.43
C ASN A 22 -2.23 6.16 -9.72
N ASN A 23 -2.69 5.04 -10.32
CA ASN A 23 -3.79 4.23 -9.80
C ASN A 23 -3.33 3.57 -8.51
N LYS A 24 -3.68 4.22 -7.40
CA LYS A 24 -3.52 3.74 -6.03
C LYS A 24 -4.49 2.61 -5.69
N GLU A 25 -5.35 2.24 -6.62
CA GLU A 25 -6.33 1.18 -6.51
C GLU A 25 -6.46 0.48 -7.87
N THR A 26 -6.49 -0.85 -7.85
CA THR A 26 -6.81 -1.70 -8.99
C THR A 26 -7.87 -2.72 -8.56
N GLU A 27 -8.26 -3.59 -9.49
CA GLU A 27 -9.15 -4.71 -9.19
C GLU A 27 -8.52 -5.71 -8.19
N ASP A 28 -7.19 -5.83 -8.23
CA ASP A 28 -6.42 -6.82 -7.46
C ASP A 28 -5.88 -6.29 -6.13
N TYR A 29 -5.48 -5.01 -6.07
CA TYR A 29 -4.81 -4.45 -4.89
C TYR A 29 -5.09 -2.97 -4.66
N LEU A 30 -4.87 -2.54 -3.42
CA LEU A 30 -4.81 -1.15 -3.00
C LEU A 30 -3.38 -0.80 -2.63
N ILE A 31 -2.91 0.39 -3.00
CA ILE A 31 -1.70 1.00 -2.47
C ILE A 31 -2.11 1.86 -1.28
N TRP A 32 -1.36 1.75 -0.18
CA TRP A 32 -1.70 2.46 1.04
C TRP A 32 -1.75 3.98 0.81
N THR A 33 -2.79 4.62 1.34
CA THR A 33 -2.91 6.07 1.48
C THR A 33 -3.61 6.40 2.78
N ILE A 34 -3.46 7.65 3.24
CA ILE A 34 -4.14 8.07 4.47
C ILE A 34 -5.66 8.21 4.25
N GLU A 35 -6.08 8.54 3.02
CA GLU A 35 -7.47 8.80 2.66
C GLU A 35 -8.28 7.52 2.34
N ARG A 36 -7.65 6.49 1.76
CA ARG A 36 -8.33 5.24 1.36
C ARG A 36 -8.19 4.16 2.43
N LYS A 37 -9.13 4.14 3.38
CA LYS A 37 -9.30 3.08 4.38
C LYS A 37 -10.00 1.85 3.78
N LEU A 38 -9.66 0.66 4.27
CA LEU A 38 -10.26 -0.61 3.91
C LEU A 38 -11.75 -0.62 4.27
N ASN A 39 -12.51 -1.37 3.49
CA ASN A 39 -13.87 -1.75 3.81
C ASN A 39 -14.10 -3.19 3.38
N TRP A 40 -15.17 -3.83 3.87
CA TRP A 40 -15.38 -5.26 3.63
C TRP A 40 -15.50 -5.67 2.16
N LYS A 41 -15.88 -4.76 1.25
CA LYS A 41 -15.91 -5.05 -0.20
C LYS A 41 -14.51 -5.22 -0.81
N ASP A 42 -13.46 -4.83 -0.08
CA ASP A 42 -12.07 -5.05 -0.50
C ASP A 42 -11.61 -6.50 -0.26
N PHE A 43 -12.28 -7.26 0.60
CA PHE A 43 -11.92 -8.64 0.97
C PHE A 43 -12.63 -9.63 0.04
N LYS A 44 -11.99 -9.94 -1.09
CA LYS A 44 -12.61 -10.68 -2.21
C LYS A 44 -12.29 -12.17 -2.22
N SER A 45 -11.35 -12.64 -1.41
CA SER A 45 -10.96 -14.04 -1.43
C SER A 45 -12.04 -14.91 -0.79
N ILE A 46 -12.34 -16.03 -1.43
CA ILE A 46 -13.20 -17.10 -0.89
C ILE A 46 -12.36 -18.19 -0.20
N GLU A 47 -11.05 -18.18 -0.41
CA GLU A 47 -10.12 -19.16 0.14
C GLU A 47 -9.75 -18.74 1.57
N LYS A 48 -10.33 -19.46 2.53
CA LYS A 48 -10.01 -19.29 3.95
C LYS A 48 -8.72 -20.04 4.25
N THR A 49 -7.76 -19.35 4.84
CA THR A 49 -6.63 -20.05 5.46
C THR A 49 -7.15 -20.84 6.67
N LYS A 50 -6.51 -21.96 7.03
CA LYS A 50 -6.91 -22.81 8.18
C LYS A 50 -6.64 -22.15 9.55
N ASN A 51 -6.74 -20.83 9.63
CA ASN A 51 -6.54 -20.06 10.85
C ASN A 51 -7.87 -19.93 11.61
N ILE A 52 -7.77 -19.70 12.92
CA ILE A 52 -8.92 -19.63 13.86
C ILE A 52 -9.65 -18.27 13.78
N GLY A 53 -9.18 -17.34 12.94
CA GLY A 53 -9.75 -15.99 12.80
C GLY A 53 -11.03 -15.94 11.96
N VAL A 54 -11.72 -14.80 11.98
CA VAL A 54 -12.94 -14.52 11.17
C VAL A 54 -12.67 -13.58 9.99
N ALA A 55 -11.45 -13.08 9.85
CA ALA A 55 -10.98 -12.27 8.74
C ALA A 55 -9.46 -12.38 8.59
N GLN A 56 -8.93 -11.96 7.44
CA GLN A 56 -7.50 -11.86 7.22
C GLN A 56 -7.16 -10.81 6.16
N THR A 57 -6.19 -9.95 6.50
CA THR A 57 -5.56 -8.99 5.60
C THR A 57 -4.29 -9.53 4.97
N ALA A 58 -4.28 -9.66 3.64
CA ALA A 58 -3.06 -9.88 2.87
C ALA A 58 -2.40 -8.54 2.53
N ALA A 59 -1.55 -8.04 3.42
CA ALA A 59 -0.72 -6.85 3.18
C ALA A 59 0.77 -7.19 2.97
N SER A 60 1.44 -6.49 2.05
CA SER A 60 2.87 -6.67 1.78
C SER A 60 3.57 -5.39 1.34
N ILE A 61 4.90 -5.41 1.40
CA ILE A 61 5.78 -4.31 1.03
C ILE A 61 6.60 -4.75 -0.18
N GLU A 62 6.35 -4.12 -1.33
CA GLU A 62 7.04 -4.40 -2.58
C GLU A 62 8.06 -3.30 -2.91
N ILE A 63 9.23 -3.68 -3.41
CA ILE A 63 10.19 -2.74 -4.02
C ILE A 63 10.15 -2.94 -5.54
N LYS A 64 9.61 -1.97 -6.28
CA LYS A 64 9.49 -2.03 -7.74
C LYS A 64 10.52 -1.16 -8.44
N PRO A 65 11.27 -1.67 -9.43
CA PRO A 65 12.09 -0.83 -10.28
C PRO A 65 11.21 0.08 -11.15
N PHE A 66 11.66 1.30 -11.40
CA PHE A 66 11.08 2.22 -12.36
C PHE A 66 12.18 3.05 -13.03
N ARG A 67 11.90 3.62 -14.21
CA ARG A 67 12.81 4.57 -14.86
C ARG A 67 12.52 5.97 -14.35
N ASN A 68 13.52 6.62 -13.78
CA ASN A 68 13.42 8.03 -13.39
C ASN A 68 13.55 8.96 -14.61
N LYS A 69 13.33 10.26 -14.41
CA LYS A 69 13.38 11.30 -15.46
C LYS A 69 14.72 11.32 -16.24
N ASN A 70 15.80 10.86 -15.62
CA ASN A 70 17.13 10.79 -16.23
C ASN A 70 17.40 9.45 -16.93
N LYS A 71 16.35 8.66 -17.22
CA LYS A 71 16.41 7.32 -17.82
C LYS A 71 17.23 6.30 -17.02
N LYS A 72 17.57 6.59 -15.76
CA LYS A 72 18.23 5.66 -14.83
C LYS A 72 17.18 4.83 -14.10
N TYR A 73 17.52 3.58 -13.78
CA TYR A 73 16.68 2.77 -12.90
C TYR A 73 16.76 3.30 -11.47
N ASP A 74 15.60 3.48 -10.86
CA ASP A 74 15.41 3.79 -9.45
C ASP A 74 14.31 2.85 -8.92
N TYR A 75 14.08 2.81 -7.61
CA TYR A 75 13.13 1.86 -7.02
C TYR A 75 12.08 2.54 -6.16
N LYS A 76 10.84 2.09 -6.26
CA LYS A 76 9.68 2.58 -5.51
C LYS A 76 9.24 1.53 -4.51
N VAL A 77 9.21 1.89 -3.23
CA VAL A 77 8.70 1.03 -2.16
C VAL A 77 7.21 1.27 -1.98
N LEU A 78 6.39 0.24 -2.13
CA LEU A 78 4.93 0.29 -2.06
C LEU A 78 4.43 -0.61 -0.92
N SER A 79 3.56 -0.08 -0.06
CA SER A 79 2.71 -0.91 0.81
C SER A 79 1.42 -1.22 0.05
N LYS A 80 1.05 -2.50 0.00
CA LYS A 80 -0.11 -2.99 -0.74
C LYS A 80 -0.99 -3.91 0.08
N PHE A 81 -2.29 -3.77 -0.12
CA PHE A 81 -3.34 -4.70 0.32
C PHE A 81 -3.83 -5.49 -0.91
N TYR A 82 -3.85 -6.82 -0.87
CA TYR A 82 -4.32 -7.65 -1.98
C TYR A 82 -5.75 -8.14 -1.74
N LYS A 83 -6.68 -7.67 -2.56
CA LYS A 83 -8.11 -7.92 -2.42
C LYS A 83 -8.44 -9.41 -2.54
N ASN A 84 -7.90 -10.06 -3.57
CA ASN A 84 -8.17 -11.48 -3.88
C ASN A 84 -7.42 -12.47 -2.98
N LYS A 85 -6.64 -11.98 -2.01
CA LYS A 85 -5.94 -12.78 -0.99
C LYS A 85 -6.40 -12.45 0.43
N SER A 86 -7.33 -11.52 0.57
CA SER A 86 -7.90 -11.10 1.85
C SER A 86 -9.35 -11.58 1.90
N TRP A 87 -9.79 -12.11 3.03
CA TRP A 87 -11.12 -12.70 3.21
C TRP A 87 -11.74 -12.26 4.53
N THR A 88 -13.06 -12.37 4.63
CA THR A 88 -13.82 -12.13 5.86
C THR A 88 -15.05 -13.04 5.94
N GLU A 89 -15.44 -13.40 7.15
CA GLU A 89 -16.70 -14.06 7.51
C GLU A 89 -17.61 -13.15 8.35
N THR A 90 -17.17 -11.91 8.60
CA THR A 90 -17.85 -10.95 9.45
C THR A 90 -17.90 -9.58 8.80
N GLU A 91 -18.87 -8.78 9.21
CA GLU A 91 -18.92 -7.36 8.90
C GLU A 91 -18.66 -6.47 10.13
N ASN A 92 -18.20 -7.06 11.25
CA ASN A 92 -17.95 -6.35 12.50
C ASN A 92 -16.90 -5.22 12.32
N SER A 93 -17.24 -4.01 12.78
CA SER A 93 -16.38 -2.83 12.63
C SER A 93 -15.07 -2.88 13.42
N GLU A 94 -15.05 -3.52 14.59
CA GLU A 94 -13.84 -3.66 15.42
C GLU A 94 -12.84 -4.60 14.74
N VAL A 95 -13.32 -5.69 14.14
CA VAL A 95 -12.49 -6.57 13.31
C VAL A 95 -11.95 -5.81 12.10
N LEU A 96 -12.75 -4.97 11.44
CA LEU A 96 -12.27 -4.16 10.32
C LEU A 96 -11.16 -3.18 10.74
N ILE A 97 -11.28 -2.57 11.91
CA ILE A 97 -10.24 -1.71 12.47
C ILE A 97 -8.95 -2.51 12.71
N HIS A 98 -9.08 -3.73 13.24
CA HIS A 98 -7.95 -4.62 13.45
C HIS A 98 -7.22 -4.93 12.13
N GLU A 99 -7.99 -5.32 11.11
CA GLU A 99 -7.50 -5.62 9.76
C GLU A 99 -6.89 -4.39 9.06
N GLN A 100 -7.47 -3.21 9.24
CA GLN A 100 -6.90 -1.95 8.74
C GLN A 100 -5.52 -1.69 9.34
N LEU A 101 -5.31 -1.97 10.63
CA LEU A 101 -4.03 -1.68 11.26
C LEU A 101 -2.90 -2.54 10.70
N HIS A 102 -3.17 -3.77 10.25
CA HIS A 102 -2.19 -4.56 9.51
C HIS A 102 -1.69 -3.84 8.26
N PHE A 103 -2.58 -3.18 7.54
CA PHE A 103 -2.21 -2.41 6.36
C PHE A 103 -1.44 -1.13 6.72
N ASP A 104 -1.81 -0.49 7.82
CA ASP A 104 -1.09 0.68 8.36
C ASP A 104 0.32 0.31 8.83
N ILE A 105 0.50 -0.87 9.44
CA ILE A 105 1.81 -1.43 9.81
C ILE A 105 2.67 -1.69 8.57
N ALA A 106 2.09 -2.21 7.49
CA ALA A 106 2.82 -2.40 6.24
C ALA A 106 3.34 -1.06 5.67
N GLU A 107 2.55 0.02 5.73
CA GLU A 107 3.06 1.34 5.36
C GLU A 107 4.12 1.86 6.33
N LEU A 108 3.96 1.66 7.64
CA LEU A 108 4.98 2.05 8.62
C LEU A 108 6.36 1.46 8.24
N TYR A 109 6.40 0.18 7.90
CA TYR A 109 7.63 -0.47 7.46
C TYR A 109 8.07 -0.05 6.05
N ALA A 110 7.15 0.27 5.14
CA ALA A 110 7.50 0.87 3.85
C ALA A 110 8.18 2.24 4.03
N ARG A 111 7.72 3.08 4.96
CA ARG A 111 8.37 4.35 5.32
C ARG A 111 9.77 4.13 5.92
N LYS A 112 9.93 3.14 6.80
CA LYS A 112 11.26 2.73 7.31
C LYS A 112 12.19 2.33 6.17
N MET A 113 11.73 1.53 5.21
CA MET A 113 12.54 1.14 4.04
C MET A 113 12.93 2.34 3.19
N ARG A 114 11.99 3.24 2.90
CA ARG A 114 12.26 4.49 2.15
C ARG A 114 13.28 5.38 2.88
N LYS A 115 13.20 5.48 4.21
CA LYS A 115 14.19 6.19 5.03
C LYS A 115 15.59 5.60 4.88
N GLU A 116 15.74 4.29 5.02
CA GLU A 116 17.04 3.61 4.87
C GLU A 116 17.62 3.79 3.46
N ILE A 117 16.78 3.72 2.42
CA ILE A 117 17.20 3.96 1.03
C ILE A 117 17.74 5.39 0.85
N VAL A 118 17.06 6.40 1.43
CA VAL A 118 17.52 7.80 1.40
C VAL A 118 18.87 7.95 2.09
N LEU A 119 19.08 7.29 3.24
CA LEU A 119 20.34 7.32 3.98
C LEU A 119 21.49 6.65 3.20
N VAL A 120 21.24 5.54 2.50
CA VAL A 120 22.24 4.93 1.62
C VAL A 120 22.59 5.87 0.47
N LYS A 121 21.57 6.48 -0.15
CA LYS A 121 21.75 7.41 -1.27
C LYS A 121 22.57 8.64 -0.86
N SER A 122 22.36 9.17 0.35
CA SER A 122 23.13 10.32 0.84
C SER A 122 24.60 9.98 1.09
N LYS A 123 24.92 8.74 1.48
CA LYS A 123 26.30 8.29 1.71
C LYS A 123 27.03 7.93 0.41
N ASN A 124 26.37 7.19 -0.48
CA ASN A 124 27.02 6.53 -1.62
C ASN A 124 26.70 7.17 -2.98
N LYS A 125 25.87 8.21 -3.03
CA LYS A 125 25.28 8.87 -4.23
C LYS A 125 24.39 7.96 -5.10
N ILE A 126 24.63 6.65 -5.10
CA ILE A 126 23.90 5.61 -5.84
C ILE A 126 23.50 4.52 -4.83
N VAL A 127 22.27 4.05 -4.94
CA VAL A 127 21.77 2.88 -4.21
C VAL A 127 21.82 1.70 -5.16
N LYS A 128 22.52 0.63 -4.79
CA LYS A 128 22.64 -0.56 -5.62
C LYS A 128 21.51 -1.54 -5.35
N GLU A 129 21.28 -2.48 -6.27
CA GLU A 129 20.27 -3.53 -6.12
C GLU A 129 20.47 -4.36 -4.83
N GLU A 130 21.72 -4.63 -4.45
CA GLU A 130 22.08 -5.30 -3.20
C GLU A 130 21.64 -4.53 -1.94
N ASP A 131 21.66 -3.20 -1.97
CA ASP A 131 21.16 -2.37 -0.87
C ASP A 131 19.64 -2.52 -0.73
N TYR A 132 18.90 -2.47 -1.83
CA TYR A 132 17.44 -2.66 -1.81
C TYR A 132 17.07 -4.04 -1.27
N ARG A 133 17.76 -5.10 -1.73
CA ARG A 133 17.56 -6.47 -1.21
C ARG A 133 17.83 -6.56 0.29
N ARG A 134 18.98 -6.04 0.74
CA ARG A 134 19.38 -6.08 2.15
C ARG A 134 18.38 -5.33 3.04
N ILE A 135 18.00 -4.12 2.64
CA ILE A 135 17.02 -3.30 3.36
C ILE A 135 15.66 -4.01 3.42
N HIS A 136 15.20 -4.57 2.29
CA HIS A 136 13.95 -5.32 2.24
C HIS A 136 13.99 -6.53 3.17
N GLN A 137 14.98 -7.41 3.04
CA GLN A 137 15.08 -8.64 3.83
C GLN A 137 15.08 -8.35 5.34
N PHE A 138 15.85 -7.36 5.77
CA PHE A 138 15.94 -6.99 7.17
C PHE A 138 14.60 -6.43 7.69
N LEU A 139 14.07 -5.38 7.05
CA LEU A 139 12.86 -4.72 7.52
C LEU A 139 11.58 -5.53 7.29
N PHE A 140 11.55 -6.42 6.30
CA PHE A 140 10.42 -7.30 6.07
C PHE A 140 10.34 -8.39 7.15
N ARG A 141 11.47 -8.90 7.64
CA ARG A 141 11.49 -9.79 8.80
C ARG A 141 10.94 -9.10 10.05
N GLU A 142 11.42 -7.89 10.32
CA GLU A 142 10.94 -7.06 11.43
C GLU A 142 9.44 -6.74 11.30
N TYR A 143 8.96 -6.48 10.07
CA TYR A 143 7.54 -6.29 9.78
C TYR A 143 6.71 -7.52 10.18
N LEU A 144 7.10 -8.73 9.77
CA LEU A 144 6.38 -9.96 10.12
C LEU A 144 6.35 -10.20 11.63
N MET A 145 7.46 -9.99 12.32
CA MET A 145 7.53 -10.10 13.78
C MET A 145 6.61 -9.10 14.47
N PHE A 146 6.53 -7.88 13.94
CA PHE A 146 5.72 -6.80 14.49
C PHE A 146 4.21 -7.02 14.25
N GLN A 147 3.83 -7.55 13.08
CA GLN A 147 2.45 -8.01 12.80
C GLN A 147 2.00 -9.08 13.81
N ASN A 148 2.82 -10.12 13.99
CA ASN A 148 2.51 -11.21 14.93
C ASN A 148 2.43 -10.72 16.39
N LYS A 149 3.31 -9.78 16.77
CA LYS A 149 3.25 -9.16 18.11
C LYS A 149 1.91 -8.43 18.30
N TYR A 150 1.49 -7.66 17.32
CA TYR A 150 0.23 -6.93 17.34
C TYR A 150 -0.98 -7.88 17.47
N ASP A 151 -1.00 -8.98 16.71
CA ASP A 151 -2.05 -10.00 16.81
C ASP A 151 -2.16 -10.58 18.22
N ILE A 152 -1.03 -10.99 18.79
CA ILE A 152 -0.99 -11.60 20.13
C ILE A 152 -1.43 -10.59 21.21
N GLU A 153 -0.94 -9.36 21.16
CA GLU A 153 -1.23 -8.37 22.19
C GLU A 153 -2.69 -7.90 22.18
N THR A 154 -3.30 -7.80 20.99
CA THR A 154 -4.72 -7.47 20.83
C THR A 154 -5.65 -8.67 20.99
N ASP A 155 -5.11 -9.88 21.20
CA ASP A 155 -5.85 -11.15 21.16
C ASP A 155 -6.71 -11.26 19.90
N PHE A 156 -6.08 -11.03 18.75
CA PHE A 156 -6.70 -11.12 17.42
C PHE A 156 -8.01 -10.32 17.36
N SER A 157 -7.94 -9.01 17.65
CA SER A 157 -9.03 -8.03 17.75
C SER A 157 -9.91 -8.04 19.01
N LYS A 158 -9.78 -9.02 19.91
CA LYS A 158 -10.71 -9.16 21.06
C LYS A 158 -10.47 -8.17 22.21
N LYS A 159 -9.28 -7.56 22.29
CA LYS A 159 -8.94 -6.57 23.33
C LYS A 159 -9.02 -5.15 22.79
N THR A 160 -10.20 -4.55 22.85
CA THR A 160 -10.48 -3.21 22.31
C THR A 160 -9.58 -2.13 22.90
N GLU A 161 -9.34 -2.11 24.22
CA GLU A 161 -8.43 -1.13 24.83
C GLU A 161 -6.99 -1.25 24.29
N THR A 162 -6.48 -2.47 24.13
CA THR A 162 -5.15 -2.70 23.54
C THR A 162 -5.14 -2.26 22.06
N GLN A 163 -6.21 -2.53 21.32
CA GLN A 163 -6.36 -2.10 19.92
C GLN A 163 -6.25 -0.57 19.79
N GLU A 164 -6.87 0.20 20.67
CA GLU A 164 -6.81 1.66 20.67
C GLU A 164 -5.39 2.18 20.93
N ILE A 165 -4.69 1.61 21.92
CA ILE A 165 -3.28 1.93 22.20
C ILE A 165 -2.40 1.67 20.96
N TRP A 166 -2.64 0.56 20.26
CA TRP A 166 -1.94 0.23 19.03
C TRP A 166 -2.26 1.22 17.91
N ASN A 167 -3.53 1.56 17.69
CA ASN A 167 -3.95 2.54 16.69
C ASN A 167 -3.22 3.89 16.88
N ASP A 168 -3.21 4.42 18.11
CA ASP A 168 -2.53 5.66 18.46
C ASP A 168 -1.01 5.57 18.25
N SER A 169 -0.41 4.46 18.67
CA SER A 169 1.03 4.21 18.53
C SER A 169 1.45 4.17 17.06
N ILE A 170 0.70 3.47 16.21
CA ILE A 170 0.98 3.38 14.77
C ILE A 170 0.77 4.72 14.09
N LEU A 171 -0.30 5.45 14.41
CA LEU A 171 -0.54 6.79 13.87
C LEU A 171 0.61 7.74 14.18
N LYS A 172 1.06 7.79 15.45
CA LYS A 172 2.22 8.61 15.86
C LYS A 172 3.48 8.22 15.10
N LYS A 173 3.75 6.92 14.92
CA LYS A 173 4.92 6.43 14.17
C LYS A 173 4.84 6.78 12.68
N LEU A 174 3.66 6.71 12.06
CA LEU A 174 3.44 7.13 10.68
C LEU A 174 3.71 8.63 10.54
N ILE A 175 3.15 9.47 11.41
CA ILE A 175 3.36 10.93 11.42
C ILE A 175 4.86 11.26 11.56
N ASN A 176 5.57 10.60 12.49
CA ASN A 176 7.01 10.81 12.67
C ASN A 176 7.87 10.44 11.44
N LEU A 177 7.32 9.66 10.51
CA LEU A 177 7.98 9.26 9.28
C LEU A 177 7.35 9.88 8.03
N ASN A 178 6.59 10.99 8.18
CA ASN A 178 5.83 11.56 7.08
C ASN A 178 6.69 12.03 5.89
N ASP A 179 7.92 12.46 6.15
CA ASP A 179 8.90 12.82 5.09
C ASP A 179 9.21 11.65 4.13
N TYR A 180 8.95 10.42 4.59
CA TYR A 180 9.15 9.17 3.85
C TYR A 180 7.82 8.54 3.40
N ALA A 181 6.71 9.25 3.45
CA ALA A 181 5.46 8.80 2.84
C ALA A 181 5.63 8.62 1.32
N LEU A 182 4.78 7.79 0.70
CA LEU A 182 4.79 7.61 -0.74
C LEU A 182 4.43 8.94 -1.43
N LYS A 183 5.38 9.53 -2.16
CA LYS A 183 5.13 10.75 -2.94
C LYS A 183 4.37 10.40 -4.23
N ASN A 184 3.36 11.22 -4.55
CA ASN A 184 2.59 11.13 -5.79
C ASN A 184 3.43 11.54 -7.00
#